data_AF-A0A427Y2C5-F1
#
_entry.id   AF-A0A427Y2C5-F1
#
_cell.length_a   1.000
_cell.length_b   1.000
_cell.length_c   1.000
_cell.angle_alpha   90.00
_cell.angle_beta   90.00
_cell.angle_gamma   90.00
#
_symmetry.space_group_name_H-M   'P 1'
#
loop_
_entity.id
_entity.type
_entity.pdbx_description
1 polymer ?
#
loop_
_entity_poly.entity_id
_entity_poly.type
_entity_poly.pdbx_seq_one_letter_code
_entity_poly.pdbx_strand_id
1 'polypeptide(L)'
;MSTSGVIDPYAVRVTTGSLVTCDSAAKQILLHIDSMRDGPNKFILRDVDDTHVLVKTANLEQIKDLLQDELEKNTYVQDPNL
;
A
#
# COMPACT_ATOMS: atom_id res chain seq x y z
N MET A 1 3.94 33.27 30.96
CA MET A 1 2.98 32.19 31.29
C MET A 1 3.25 31.03 30.35
N SER A 2 3.98 30.03 30.83
CA SER A 2 4.34 28.84 30.06
C SER A 2 3.19 27.85 30.17
N THR A 3 2.41 27.66 29.12
CA THR A 3 1.43 26.57 29.05
C THR A 3 2.20 25.29 28.75
N SER A 4 2.49 24.52 29.79
CA SER A 4 2.84 23.09 29.67
C SER A 4 1.69 22.39 28.94
N GLY A 5 1.87 22.18 27.63
CA GLY A 5 1.03 21.27 26.86
C GLY A 5 1.26 19.87 27.39
N VAL A 6 0.30 19.34 28.14
CA VAL A 6 0.23 17.94 28.48
C VAL A 6 0.14 17.17 27.16
N ILE A 7 1.21 16.49 26.77
CA ILE A 7 1.17 15.54 25.68
C ILE A 7 0.48 14.28 26.22
N ASP A 8 -0.76 14.03 25.84
CA ASP A 8 -1.45 12.79 26.20
C ASP A 8 -0.64 11.58 25.68
N PRO A 9 -0.04 10.75 26.56
CA PRO A 9 0.79 9.63 26.13
C PRO A 9 -0.02 8.51 25.45
N TYR A 10 -1.34 8.64 25.42
CA TYR A 10 -2.31 7.68 24.87
C TYR A 10 -3.07 8.24 23.67
N ALA A 11 -2.46 9.09 22.84
CA ALA A 11 -3.07 9.52 21.59
C ALA A 11 -3.30 8.33 20.62
N VAL A 12 -4.44 7.65 20.77
CA VAL A 12 -4.85 6.52 19.93
C VAL A 12 -5.43 7.07 18.63
N ARG A 13 -4.84 6.69 17.50
CA ARG A 13 -5.33 7.03 16.16
C ARG A 13 -5.94 5.78 15.55
N VAL A 14 -7.25 5.81 15.33
CA VAL A 14 -7.98 4.76 14.60
C VAL A 14 -8.07 5.18 13.14
N THR A 15 -7.75 4.27 12.23
CA THR A 15 -7.87 4.51 10.78
C THR A 15 -8.48 3.28 10.14
N THR A 16 -9.62 3.48 9.47
CA THR A 16 -10.34 2.41 8.78
C THR A 16 -9.74 2.19 7.40
N GLY A 17 -9.51 0.93 7.05
CA GLY A 17 -8.94 0.54 5.76
C GLY A 17 -8.98 -0.96 5.58
N SER A 18 -8.42 -1.41 4.46
CA SER A 18 -8.28 -2.83 4.14
C SER A 18 -6.84 -3.26 4.35
N LEU A 19 -6.63 -4.33 5.11
CA LEU A 19 -5.31 -4.94 5.28
C LEU A 19 -5.05 -5.88 4.10
N VAL A 20 -3.98 -5.63 3.36
CA VAL A 20 -3.55 -6.49 2.24
C VAL A 20 -2.36 -7.30 2.70
N THR A 21 -2.49 -8.63 2.58
CA THR A 21 -1.40 -9.58 2.80
C THR A 21 -0.83 -9.98 1.44
N CYS A 22 0.47 -9.80 1.23
CA CYS A 22 1.18 -10.13 0.01
C CYS A 22 2.65 -10.48 0.32
N ASP A 23 3.38 -11.01 -0.66
CA ASP A 23 4.82 -11.21 -0.49
C ASP A 23 5.59 -9.87 -0.53
N SER A 24 6.85 -9.90 -0.10
CA SER A 24 7.69 -8.71 0.00
C SER A 24 7.91 -8.01 -1.34
N ALA A 25 7.96 -8.74 -2.47
CA ALA A 25 8.15 -8.15 -3.79
C ALA A 25 6.88 -7.42 -4.25
N ALA A 26 5.71 -8.05 -4.11
CA ALA A 26 4.42 -7.42 -4.40
C ALA A 26 4.19 -6.16 -3.56
N LYS A 27 4.58 -6.18 -2.28
CA LYS A 27 4.54 -5.00 -1.40
C LYS A 27 5.39 -3.85 -1.95
N GLN A 28 6.62 -4.12 -2.39
CA GLN A 28 7.50 -3.09 -2.96
C GLN A 28 6.91 -2.48 -4.24
N ILE A 29 6.28 -3.29 -5.09
CA ILE A 29 5.56 -2.81 -6.28
C ILE A 29 4.43 -1.85 -5.86
N LEU A 30 3.61 -2.23 -4.87
CA LEU A 30 2.52 -1.37 -4.37
C LEU A 30 3.05 -0.04 -3.82
N LEU A 31 4.12 -0.07 -3.04
CA LEU A 31 4.77 1.14 -2.51
C LEU A 31 5.32 2.03 -3.62
N HIS A 32 5.91 1.44 -4.66
CA HIS A 32 6.42 2.17 -5.82
C HIS A 32 5.28 2.86 -6.59
N ILE A 33 4.21 2.13 -6.88
CA ILE A 33 3.02 2.65 -7.57
C ILE A 33 2.38 3.78 -6.75
N ASP A 34 2.28 3.63 -5.43
CA ASP A 34 1.76 4.69 -4.54
C ASP A 34 2.68 5.92 -4.50
N SER A 35 4.00 5.72 -4.52
CA SER A 35 4.99 6.80 -4.55
C SER A 35 4.91 7.66 -5.81
N MET A 36 4.44 7.10 -6.92
CA MET A 36 4.23 7.83 -8.19
C MET A 36 2.92 8.63 -8.21
N ARG A 37 2.04 8.45 -7.21
CA ARG A 37 0.73 9.11 -7.14
C ARG A 37 0.76 10.35 -6.27
N ASP A 38 -0.04 11.33 -6.66
CA ASP A 38 -0.21 12.57 -5.91
C ASP A 38 -1.30 12.46 -4.83
N GLY A 39 -1.23 13.30 -3.80
CA GLY A 39 -1.93 13.22 -2.51
C GLY A 39 -3.25 12.45 -2.46
N PRO A 40 -4.34 12.93 -3.10
CA PRO A 40 -5.65 12.29 -3.04
C PRO A 40 -5.69 10.88 -3.67
N ASN A 41 -4.81 10.63 -4.64
CA ASN A 41 -4.75 9.38 -5.40
C ASN A 41 -3.91 8.29 -4.71
N LYS A 42 -3.16 8.64 -3.65
CA LYS A 42 -2.47 7.65 -2.81
C LYS A 42 -3.47 6.72 -2.15
N PHE A 43 -3.16 5.44 -2.15
CA PHE A 43 -4.01 4.39 -1.59
C PHE A 43 -3.37 3.74 -0.36
N ILE A 44 -2.06 3.89 -0.13
CA ILE A 44 -1.39 3.38 1.07
C ILE A 44 -1.68 4.29 2.26
N LEU A 45 -2.26 3.71 3.31
CA LEU A 45 -2.53 4.39 4.58
C LEU A 45 -1.38 4.18 5.57
N ARG A 46 -0.83 2.95 5.62
CA ARG A 46 0.26 2.60 6.53
C ARG A 46 1.01 1.35 6.04
N ASP A 47 2.33 1.42 6.14
CA ASP A 47 3.23 0.27 6.10
C ASP A 47 3.19 -0.45 7.46
N VAL A 48 2.79 -1.73 7.49
CA VAL A 48 2.63 -2.47 8.76
C VAL A 48 3.87 -3.31 9.05
N ASP A 49 4.24 -4.17 8.11
CA ASP A 49 5.39 -5.07 8.17
C ASP A 49 5.72 -5.60 6.76
N ASP A 50 6.70 -6.49 6.62
CA ASP A 50 7.23 -6.93 5.33
C ASP A 50 6.19 -7.54 4.36
N THR A 51 5.10 -8.10 4.89
CA THR A 51 4.07 -8.78 4.09
C THR A 51 2.69 -8.13 4.20
N HIS A 52 2.55 -7.10 5.04
CA HIS A 52 1.28 -6.43 5.28
C HIS A 52 1.35 -4.93 5.01
N VAL A 53 0.37 -4.45 4.24
CA VAL A 53 0.16 -3.03 3.99
C VAL A 53 -1.31 -2.67 4.19
N LEU A 54 -1.57 -1.56 4.86
CA LEU A 54 -2.91 -1.04 5.07
C LEU A 54 -3.23 -0.04 3.95
N VAL A 55 -4.33 -0.27 3.24
CA VAL A 55 -4.76 0.55 2.10
C VAL A 55 -6.18 1.09 2.25
N LYS A 56 -6.52 2.12 1.48
CA LYS A 56 -7.89 2.64 1.36
C LYS A 56 -8.80 1.57 0.74
N THR A 57 -9.90 1.24 1.42
CA THR A 57 -10.86 0.22 0.96
C THR A 57 -11.45 0.54 -0.41
N ALA A 58 -11.67 1.82 -0.73
CA ALA A 58 -12.17 2.27 -2.03
C ALA A 58 -11.24 1.96 -3.21
N ASN A 59 -9.94 1.72 -2.95
CA ASN A 59 -8.96 1.46 -3.99
C ASN A 59 -8.63 -0.03 -4.14
N LEU A 60 -9.28 -0.93 -3.39
CA LEU A 60 -8.98 -2.37 -3.44
C LEU A 60 -9.15 -2.98 -4.85
N GLU A 61 -10.23 -2.64 -5.54
CA GLU A 61 -10.47 -3.14 -6.90
C GLU A 61 -9.42 -2.61 -7.87
N GLN A 62 -9.08 -1.33 -7.77
CA GLN A 62 -7.99 -0.73 -8.54
C GLN A 62 -6.64 -1.39 -8.27
N ILE A 63 -6.32 -1.68 -7.00
CA ILE A 63 -5.06 -2.31 -6.62
C ILE A 63 -4.94 -3.71 -7.25
N LYS A 64 -6.03 -4.47 -7.27
CA LYS A 64 -6.05 -5.78 -7.94
C LYS A 64 -5.78 -5.67 -9.43
N ASP A 65 -6.44 -4.72 -10.10
CA ASP A 65 -6.26 -4.46 -11.54
C ASP A 65 -4.82 -4.04 -11.87
N LEU A 66 -4.24 -3.13 -11.07
CA LEU A 66 -2.86 -2.68 -11.23
C LEU A 66 -1.84 -3.80 -11.03
N LEU A 67 -2.03 -4.64 -10.01
CA LEU A 67 -1.15 -5.79 -9.78
C LEU A 67 -1.26 -6.79 -10.94
N GLN A 68 -2.45 -7.01 -11.47
CA GLN A 68 -2.66 -7.89 -12.61
C GLN A 68 -1.97 -7.34 -13.87
N ASP A 69 -2.14 -6.07 -14.18
CA ASP A 69 -1.47 -5.40 -15.30
C ASP A 69 0.07 -5.40 -15.16
N GLU A 70 0.60 -5.19 -13.95
CA GLU A 70 2.05 -5.24 -13.69
C GLU A 70 2.62 -6.68 -13.79
N LEU A 71 1.84 -7.68 -13.39
CA LEU A 71 2.19 -9.11 -13.56
C LEU A 71 2.18 -9.50 -15.04
N GLU A 72 1.18 -9.05 -15.81
CA GLU A 72 1.09 -9.30 -17.25
C GLU A 72 2.27 -8.67 -18.01
N LYS A 73 2.66 -7.45 -17.63
CA LYS A 73 3.85 -6.77 -18.20
C LYS A 73 5.16 -7.48 -17.89
N ASN A 74 5.29 -8.08 -16.70
CA ASN A 74 6.48 -8.85 -16.33
C ASN A 74 6.47 -10.30 -16.83
N THR A 75 5.32 -10.83 -17.26
CA THR A 75 5.19 -12.21 -17.77
C THR A 75 5.44 -12.27 -19.29
N TYR A 76 6.48 -11.58 -19.78
CA TYR A 76 7.05 -11.87 -21.10
C TYR A 76 8.28 -12.75 -20.94
N VAL A 77 8.06 -14.04 -20.70
CA VAL A 77 8.73 -15.18 -21.39
C VAL A 77 8.20 -16.51 -20.82
N GLN A 78 7.54 -17.29 -21.66
CA GLN A 78 8.05 -18.62 -21.99
C GLN A 78 7.60 -18.89 -23.42
N ASP A 79 8.51 -18.63 -24.37
CA ASP A 79 8.47 -19.30 -25.66
C ASP A 79 8.19 -20.80 -25.43
N PRO A 80 7.07 -21.35 -25.94
CA PRO A 80 6.82 -22.79 -25.87
C PRO A 80 7.68 -23.60 -26.86
N ASN A 81 8.70 -22.99 -27.47
CA ASN A 81 9.58 -23.60 -28.48
C ASN A 81 11.04 -23.12 -28.33
N LEU A 82 11.73 -23.53 -27.26
CA LEU A 82 13.19 -23.62 -27.26
C LEU A 82 13.64 -25.02 -26.81
#